data_AF-A0A2V8TF04-F1
#
_entry.id   AF-A0A2V8TF04-F1
#
_cell.length_a   1.000
_cell.length_b   1.000
_cell.length_c   1.000
_cell.angle_alpha   90.00
_cell.angle_beta   90.00
_cell.angle_gamma   90.00
#
_symmetry.space_group_name_H-M   'P 1'
#
loop_
_entity.id
_entity.type
_entity.pdbx_description
1 polymer ?
#
loop_
_entity_poly.entity_id
_entity_poly.type
_entity_poly.pdbx_seq_one_letter_code
_entity_poly.pdbx_strand_id
1 'polypeptide(L)' 'MRTEVTDQGLLIPKRFLEGIKEVEIRKENGLILVVPLPANDPILQLGQDPIDDDVTDASVAHDRYIY' A
#
# COMPACT_ATOMS: atom_id res chain seq x y z
N MET A 1 11.24 9.17 23.53
CA MET A 1 12.54 9.55 22.94
C MET A 1 12.49 11.02 22.59
N ARG A 2 13.55 11.80 22.88
CA ARG A 2 13.69 13.18 22.38
C ARG A 2 14.87 13.21 21.41
N THR A 3 14.68 13.77 20.23
CA THR A 3 15.72 13.93 19.21
C THR A 3 15.54 15.28 18.55
N GLU A 4 16.61 15.82 17.99
CA GLU A 4 16.61 17.08 17.26
C GLU A 4 16.24 16.84 15.80
N VAL A 5 15.60 17.84 15.20
CA VAL A 5 15.33 17.89 13.76
C VAL A 5 16.55 18.53 13.12
N THR A 6 17.18 17.82 12.18
CA THR A 6 18.34 18.33 11.44
C THR A 6 17.91 18.83 10.07
N ASP A 7 18.84 19.42 9.30
CA ASP A 7 18.60 19.81 7.90
C ASP A 7 18.19 18.62 7.00
N GLN A 8 18.55 17.40 7.41
CA GLN A 8 18.15 16.15 6.74
C GLN A 8 16.82 15.59 7.26
N GLY A 9 16.18 16.28 8.21
CA GLY A 9 14.95 15.86 8.86
C GLY A 9 15.17 15.14 10.20
N LEU A 10 14.20 14.29 10.54
CA LEU A 10 14.12 13.54 11.79
C LEU A 10 14.56 12.08 11.57
N LEU A 11 15.50 11.59 12.37
CA LEU A 11 15.91 10.19 12.33
C LEU A 11 15.09 9.33 13.30
N ILE A 12 14.39 8.33 12.76
CA ILE A 12 13.66 7.31 13.54
C ILE A 12 14.56 6.06 13.64
N PRO A 13 14.87 5.57 14.85
CA PRO A 13 15.65 4.34 15.01
C PRO A 13 15.03 3.16 14.29
N LYS A 14 15.83 2.43 13.51
CA LYS A 14 15.38 1.26 12.70
C LYS A 14 14.65 0.19 13.51
N ARG A 15 15.03 -0.01 14.77
CA ARG A 15 14.36 -0.94 15.70
C ARG A 15 12.88 -0.65 15.93
N PHE A 16 12.43 0.59 15.72
CA PHE A 16 11.01 0.94 15.82
C PHE A 16 10.20 0.54 14.58
N LEU A 17 10.89 0.15 13.50
CA LEU A 17 10.32 -0.26 12.23
C LEU A 17 10.70 -1.72 11.88
N GLU A 18 11.11 -2.52 12.86
CA GLU A 18 11.46 -3.93 12.64
C GLU A 18 10.24 -4.72 12.13
N GLY A 19 10.45 -5.50 11.07
CA GLY A 19 9.39 -6.27 10.42
C GLY A 19 8.46 -5.46 9.51
N ILE A 20 8.60 -4.13 9.46
CA ILE A 20 7.81 -3.26 8.59
C ILE A 20 8.59 -3.03 7.29
N LYS A 21 7.96 -3.36 6.15
CA LYS A 21 8.56 -3.15 4.81
C LYS A 21 8.26 -1.76 4.26
N GLU A 22 7.01 -1.32 4.43
CA GLU A 22 6.52 -0.06 3.89
C GLU A 22 5.65 0.65 4.93
N VAL A 23 5.64 1.98 4.85
CA VAL A 23 4.87 2.84 5.75
C VAL A 23 4.18 3.93 4.96
N GLU A 24 3.01 4.30 5.44
CA GLU A 24 2.34 5.53 5.06
C GLU A 24 2.67 6.63 6.07
N ILE A 25 3.05 7.81 5.59
CA ILE A 25 3.36 8.97 6.43
C ILE A 25 2.29 10.04 6.23
N ARG A 26 1.58 10.39 7.30
CA ARG A 26 0.52 11.42 7.28
C ARG A 26 0.83 12.53 8.26
N LYS A 27 0.45 13.76 7.90
CA LYS A 27 0.53 14.93 8.79
C LYS A 27 -0.87 15.38 9.14
N GLU A 28 -1.26 15.23 10.40
CA GLU A 28 -2.62 15.52 10.87
C GLU A 28 -2.55 16.22 12.23
N ASN A 29 -3.26 17.33 12.41
CA ASN A 29 -3.42 18.02 13.70
C ASN A 29 -2.10 18.32 14.45
N GLY A 30 -1.02 18.64 13.72
CA GLY A 30 0.31 18.89 14.30
C GLY A 30 1.11 17.62 14.65
N LEU A 31 0.59 16.44 14.32
CA LEU A 31 1.25 15.15 14.48
C LEU A 31 1.74 14.64 13.11
N ILE A 32 2.83 13.89 13.13
CA ILE A 32 3.26 13.05 12.01
C ILE A 32 2.99 11.61 12.42
N LEU A 33 2.07 10.95 11.72
CA LEU A 33 1.78 9.54 11.88
C LEU A 33 2.59 8.73 10.87
N VAL A 34 3.20 7.66 11.34
CA VAL A 34 3.89 6.67 10.52
C VAL A 34 3.17 5.35 10.74
N VAL A 35 2.45 4.89 9.73
CA VAL A 35 1.57 3.72 9.82
C VAL A 35 2.14 2.62 8.92
N PRO A 36 2.37 1.40 9.42
CA PRO A 36 2.82 0.30 8.57
C PRO A 36 1.76 -0.04 7.53
N LEU A 37 2.20 -0.24 6.29
CA LEU A 37 1.36 -0.80 5.25
C LEU A 37 1.38 -2.33 5.33
N PRO A 38 0.25 -3.00 5.01
CA PRO A 38 0.23 -4.45 4.90
C PRO A 38 1.28 -4.92 3.89
N ALA A 39 2.09 -5.91 4.25
CA ALA A 39 3.10 -6.44 3.35
C ALA A 39 2.51 -7.08 2.07
N ASN A 40 1.22 -7.43 2.11
CA ASN A 40 0.47 -8.05 1.03
C ASN A 40 -0.75 -7.17 0.72
N ASP A 41 -0.56 -6.15 -0.11
CA ASP A 41 -1.67 -5.37 -0.65
C ASP A 41 -2.42 -6.22 -1.69
N PRO A 42 -3.71 -6.55 -1.48
CA PRO A 42 -4.50 -7.32 -2.44
C PRO A 42 -4.62 -6.65 -3.81
N ILE A 43 -4.55 -5.30 -3.86
CA ILE A 43 -4.60 -4.56 -5.14
C ILE A 43 -3.38 -4.91 -6.00
N LEU A 44 -2.20 -5.04 -5.38
CA LEU A 44 -0.97 -5.44 -6.07
C LEU A 44 -0.96 -6.92 -6.49
N GLN A 45 -1.92 -7.71 -6.01
CA GLN A 45 -2.12 -9.12 -6.36
C GLN A 45 -3.15 -9.32 -7.49
N LEU A 46 -3.86 -8.26 -7.90
CA LEU A 46 -4.83 -8.37 -8.99
C LEU A 46 -4.14 -8.76 -10.31
N GLY A 47 -4.74 -9.71 -11.02
CA GLY A 47 -4.22 -10.20 -12.31
C GLY A 47 -3.01 -11.13 -12.23
N GLN A 48 -2.53 -11.48 -11.03
CA GLN A 48 -1.47 -12.49 -10.88
C GLN A 48 -1.95 -13.91 -11.15
N ASP A 49 -3.24 -14.17 -10.92
CA ASP A 49 -3.91 -15.45 -11.21
C ASP A 49 -5.22 -15.17 -11.97
N PRO A 50 -5.14 -14.85 -13.27
CA PRO A 50 -6.32 -14.60 -14.09
C PRO A 50 -7.08 -15.93 -14.33
N ILE A 51 -8.40 -15.83 -14.48
CA ILE A 51 -9.18 -16.96 -14.97
C ILE A 51 -8.96 -17.12 -16.47
N ASP A 52 -8.76 -18.35 -16.92
CA ASP A 52 -8.85 -18.69 -18.33
C ASP A 52 -10.34 -18.84 -18.69
N ASP A 53 -10.76 -18.12 -19.72
CA ASP A 53 -12.14 -18.14 -20.24
C ASP A 53 -12.10 -18.14 -21.77
N ASP A 54 -13.08 -18.79 -22.40
CA ASP A 54 -13.25 -18.84 -23.84
C ASP A 54 -13.78 -17.50 -24.40
N VAL A 55 -14.20 -16.59 -23.51
CA VAL A 55 -14.76 -15.28 -23.85
C VAL A 55 -13.66 -14.22 -23.93
N THR A 56 -13.29 -13.85 -25.16
CA THR A 56 -12.20 -12.88 -25.42
C THR A 56 -12.61 -11.42 -25.27
N ASP A 57 -13.91 -11.11 -25.21
CA ASP A 57 -14.46 -9.76 -25.15
C ASP A 57 -15.22 -9.46 -23.84
N ALA A 58 -15.06 -10.29 -22.80
CA ALA A 58 -15.79 -10.17 -21.54
C ALA A 58 -15.64 -8.79 -20.87
N SER A 59 -14.45 -8.18 -20.99
CA SER A 59 -14.18 -6.83 -20.47
C SER A 59 -14.83 -5.72 -21.30
N VAL A 60 -15.03 -5.93 -22.60
CA VAL A 60 -15.56 -4.92 -23.54
C VAL A 60 -17.08 -4.99 -23.59
N ALA A 61 -17.65 -6.18 -23.56
CA ALA A 61 -19.09 -6.44 -23.62
C ALA A 61 -19.62 -6.89 -22.24
N HIS A 62 -19.12 -6.29 -21.15
CA HIS A 62 -19.42 -6.70 -19.78
C HIS A 62 -20.92 -6.87 -19.50
N ASP A 63 -21.73 -5.90 -19.94
CA ASP A 63 -23.19 -5.91 -19.76
C ASP A 63 -23.87 -7.12 -20.41
N ARG A 64 -23.28 -7.70 -21.45
CA ARG A 64 -23.81 -8.88 -22.14
C ARG A 64 -23.66 -10.16 -21.32
N TYR A 65 -22.67 -10.22 -20.43
CA TYR A 65 -22.28 -11.44 -19.71
C TYR A 65 -22.69 -11.44 -18.23
N ILE A 66 -23.20 -10.33 -17.72
CA ILE A 66 -23.68 -10.19 -16.32
C ILE A 66 -25.15 -10.60 -16.13
N TYR A 67 -25.87 -10.95 -17.21
CA TYR A 67 -27.28 -11.35 -17.17
C TYR A 67 -27.53 -12.76 -17.72
#